data_AF-A0A848MVI3-F1
#
_entry.id   AF-A0A848MVI3-F1
#
_cell.length_a   1.000
_cell.length_b   1.000
_cell.length_c   1.000
_cell.angle_alpha   90.00
_cell.angle_beta   90.00
_cell.angle_gamma   90.00
#
_symmetry.space_group_name_H-M   'P 1'
#
loop_
_entity.id
_entity.type
_entity.pdbx_description
1 polymer ?
#
loop_
_entity_poly.entity_id
_entity_poly.type
_entity_poly.pdbx_seq_one_letter_code
_entity_poly.pdbx_strand_id
1 'polypeptide(L)'
;NQQKVNSETGEILKEKQTQLTQITHAPIVPYFEKKETQGKEETKKIETSPKEVFAILEKMANRTIVFEEREESILEEHTIRIKSNQGEEQTLADLIVCLLEKEKRSSEEIIRFENESIASIVMTVFCFNPLPLNLSLLTQLRSMNNGKVKLQQLFTDLIVRSDNFLQKIAAHMYEKETELVRPTLEEEIRRAR
;
A
#
# COMPACT_ATOMS: atom_id res chain seq x y z
N ASN A 1 -45.46 21.12 -4.03
CA ASN A 1 -45.64 21.04 -2.56
C ASN A 1 -46.85 21.85 -2.14
N GLN A 2 -48.02 21.22 -2.12
CA GLN A 2 -49.22 21.80 -1.51
C GLN A 2 -49.03 21.78 0.01
N GLN A 3 -48.97 22.95 0.63
CA GLN A 3 -48.89 23.09 2.08
C GLN A 3 -50.25 22.74 2.69
N LYS A 4 -50.27 21.82 3.65
CA LYS A 4 -51.50 21.47 4.39
C LYS A 4 -51.84 22.62 5.35
N VAL A 5 -52.96 23.29 5.09
CA VAL A 5 -53.51 24.36 5.94
C VAL A 5 -54.68 23.78 6.74
N ASN A 6 -54.77 24.10 8.02
CA ASN A 6 -55.88 23.67 8.88
C ASN A 6 -57.15 24.47 8.51
N SER A 7 -58.20 23.78 8.07
CA SER A 7 -59.39 24.40 7.48
C SER A 7 -60.31 25.12 8.47
N GLU A 8 -60.10 24.99 9.78
CA GLU A 8 -60.94 25.67 10.79
C GLU A 8 -60.28 26.91 11.40
N THR A 9 -58.95 27.03 11.38
CA THR A 9 -58.23 28.17 11.98
C THR A 9 -57.33 28.95 11.02
N GLY A 10 -57.15 28.45 9.80
CA GLY A 10 -56.37 29.14 8.75
C GLY A 10 -54.86 29.19 9.00
N GLU A 11 -54.33 28.53 10.03
CA GLU A 11 -52.90 28.52 10.32
C GLU A 11 -52.14 27.50 9.44
N ILE A 12 -50.97 27.92 8.97
CA ILE A 12 -50.04 27.10 8.19
C ILE A 12 -49.18 26.28 9.15
N LEU A 13 -49.31 24.94 9.11
CA LEU A 13 -48.46 24.04 9.88
C LEU A 13 -47.04 24.04 9.30
N LYS A 14 -46.12 24.76 9.95
CA LYS A 14 -44.68 24.68 9.65
C LYS A 14 -44.09 23.45 10.34
N GLU A 15 -43.71 22.44 9.56
CA GLU A 15 -42.82 21.39 10.06
C GLU A 15 -41.51 22.01 10.54
N LYS A 16 -41.05 21.61 11.73
CA LYS A 16 -39.70 21.95 12.21
C LYS A 16 -38.67 21.39 11.22
N GLN A 17 -38.03 22.28 10.47
CA GLN A 17 -36.81 21.97 9.74
C GLN A 17 -35.71 21.64 10.76
N THR A 18 -35.44 20.36 10.99
CA THR A 18 -34.13 19.94 11.47
C THR A 18 -33.18 20.09 10.29
N GLN A 19 -32.48 21.22 10.23
CA GLN A 19 -31.33 21.38 9.34
C GLN A 19 -30.27 20.38 9.81
N LEU A 20 -30.11 19.27 9.08
CA LEU A 20 -28.87 18.52 9.11
C LEU A 20 -27.82 19.38 8.42
N THR A 21 -27.05 20.11 9.23
CA THR A 21 -25.76 20.69 8.83
C THR A 21 -24.98 19.64 8.04
N GLN A 22 -24.50 20.05 6.86
CA GLN A 22 -23.69 19.25 5.95
C GLN A 22 -22.61 18.50 6.73
N ILE A 23 -22.85 17.21 6.96
CA ILE A 23 -21.81 16.28 7.35
C ILE A 23 -20.98 16.08 6.08
N THR A 24 -19.77 16.64 6.09
CA THR A 24 -18.67 16.28 5.19
C THR A 24 -18.80 14.83 4.78
N HIS A 25 -18.88 14.59 3.46
CA HIS A 25 -18.92 13.26 2.88
C HIS A 25 -17.79 12.40 3.48
N ALA A 26 -18.12 11.62 4.51
CA ALA A 26 -17.35 10.43 4.82
C ALA A 26 -17.62 9.49 3.63
N PRO A 27 -16.60 9.05 2.88
CA PRO A 27 -16.82 8.07 1.85
C PRO A 27 -17.46 6.85 2.49
N ILE A 28 -18.69 6.53 2.06
CA ILE A 28 -19.35 5.28 2.41
C ILE A 28 -18.52 4.18 1.77
N VAL A 29 -17.69 3.51 2.56
CA VAL A 29 -17.04 2.26 2.16
C VAL A 29 -18.16 1.22 2.06
N PRO A 30 -18.45 0.64 0.89
CA PRO A 30 -19.51 -0.33 0.77
C PRO A 30 -19.21 -1.56 1.65
N TYR A 31 -20.18 -1.96 2.45
CA TYR A 31 -20.12 -3.11 3.38
C TYR A 31 -20.07 -4.48 2.68
N PHE A 32 -20.18 -4.52 1.35
CA PHE A 32 -20.27 -5.73 0.55
C PHE A 32 -18.95 -5.96 -0.20
N GLU A 33 -18.49 -7.20 -0.25
CA GLU A 33 -17.35 -7.55 -1.11
C GLU A 33 -17.75 -7.28 -2.56
N LYS A 34 -16.87 -6.67 -3.36
CA LYS A 34 -17.08 -6.41 -4.81
C LYS A 34 -17.64 -7.62 -5.58
N LYS A 35 -17.39 -8.85 -5.09
CA LYS A 35 -17.89 -10.12 -5.63
C LYS A 35 -19.41 -10.28 -5.58
N GLU A 36 -20.10 -9.52 -4.73
CA GLU A 36 -21.54 -9.67 -4.48
C GLU A 36 -22.42 -8.80 -5.40
N THR A 37 -21.87 -7.76 -6.03
CA THR A 37 -22.70 -6.73 -6.69
C THR A 37 -22.49 -6.54 -8.19
N GLN A 38 -21.49 -7.13 -8.84
CA GLN A 38 -21.31 -6.98 -10.29
C GLN A 38 -20.79 -8.29 -10.92
N GLY A 39 -21.35 -8.64 -12.08
CA GLY A 39 -20.97 -9.82 -12.85
C GLY A 39 -19.46 -9.92 -12.98
N LYS A 40 -18.90 -11.07 -12.60
CA LYS A 40 -17.48 -11.35 -12.61
C LYS A 40 -16.91 -11.19 -14.04
N GLU A 41 -16.28 -10.06 -14.33
CA GLU A 41 -15.07 -10.12 -15.13
C GLU A 41 -14.02 -10.77 -14.23
N GLU A 42 -13.69 -12.03 -14.51
CA GLU A 42 -12.50 -12.66 -13.96
C GLU A 42 -11.29 -11.87 -14.49
N THR A 43 -10.90 -10.81 -13.77
CA THR A 43 -9.54 -10.30 -13.86
C THR A 43 -8.65 -11.48 -13.51
N LYS A 44 -8.02 -12.08 -14.54
CA LYS A 44 -7.00 -13.12 -14.37
C LYS A 44 -6.10 -12.68 -13.22
N LYS A 45 -6.08 -13.48 -12.13
CA LYS A 45 -5.05 -13.32 -11.12
C LYS A 45 -3.73 -13.50 -11.83
N ILE A 46 -2.99 -12.42 -12.00
CA ILE A 46 -1.60 -12.49 -12.39
C ILE A 46 -0.90 -13.02 -11.14
N GLU A 47 -0.69 -14.34 -11.08
CA GLU A 47 0.16 -14.93 -10.06
C GLU A 47 1.58 -14.46 -10.34
N THR A 48 2.02 -13.44 -9.61
CA THR A 48 3.40 -12.95 -9.68
C THR A 48 4.27 -13.82 -8.79
N SER A 49 5.35 -14.35 -9.34
CA SER A 49 6.30 -15.16 -8.58
C SER A 49 7.13 -14.29 -7.63
N PRO A 50 7.64 -14.84 -6.52
CA PRO A 50 8.52 -14.09 -5.62
C PRO A 50 9.74 -13.47 -6.33
N LYS A 51 10.29 -14.18 -7.32
CA LYS A 51 11.44 -13.73 -8.10
C LYS A 51 11.15 -12.50 -8.96
N GLU A 52 9.96 -12.42 -9.55
CA GLU A 52 9.55 -11.26 -10.34
C GLU A 52 9.38 -10.03 -9.45
N VAL A 53 8.73 -10.19 -8.28
CA VAL A 53 8.61 -9.12 -7.28
C VAL A 53 10.00 -8.69 -6.79
N PHE A 54 10.90 -9.63 -6.54
CA PHE A 54 12.26 -9.33 -6.11
C PHE A 54 13.00 -8.49 -7.15
N ALA A 55 12.95 -8.85 -8.43
CA ALA A 55 13.60 -8.09 -9.50
C ALA A 55 13.09 -6.65 -9.60
N ILE A 56 11.81 -6.42 -9.33
CA ILE A 56 11.22 -5.08 -9.27
C ILE A 56 11.77 -4.30 -8.08
N LEU A 57 11.76 -4.91 -6.89
CA LEU A 57 12.28 -4.28 -5.67
C LEU A 57 13.78 -3.99 -5.76
N GLU A 58 14.55 -4.86 -6.43
CA GLU A 58 15.97 -4.66 -6.70
C GLU A 58 16.20 -3.42 -7.58
N LYS A 59 15.43 -3.27 -8.68
CA LYS A 59 15.47 -2.06 -9.52
C LYS A 59 15.11 -0.81 -8.70
N MET A 60 14.06 -0.88 -7.88
CA MET A 60 13.63 0.21 -7.00
C MET A 60 14.68 0.59 -5.95
N ALA A 61 15.45 -0.38 -5.44
CA ALA A 61 16.47 -0.15 -4.42
C ALA A 61 17.56 0.80 -4.91
N ASN A 62 17.95 0.66 -6.19
CA ASN A 62 19.08 1.35 -6.81
C ASN A 62 20.34 1.31 -5.92
N ARG A 63 20.60 0.14 -5.32
CA ARG A 63 21.65 -0.13 -4.33
C ARG A 63 22.15 -1.56 -4.51
N THR A 64 23.37 -1.82 -4.07
CA THR A 64 23.90 -3.19 -4.03
C THR A 64 23.14 -3.99 -2.97
N ILE A 65 22.60 -5.14 -3.35
CA ILE A 65 22.00 -6.12 -2.44
C ILE A 65 23.02 -7.24 -2.21
N VAL A 66 23.33 -7.55 -0.96
CA VAL A 66 24.28 -8.60 -0.58
C VAL A 66 23.61 -9.54 0.41
N PHE A 67 23.81 -10.84 0.24
CA PHE A 67 23.33 -11.86 1.16
C PHE A 67 24.43 -12.27 2.15
N GLU A 68 24.16 -12.19 3.44
CA GLU A 68 25.15 -12.45 4.50
C GLU A 68 24.55 -13.23 5.67
N GLU A 69 25.38 -14.06 6.32
CA GLU A 69 24.98 -14.78 7.54
C GLU A 69 24.90 -13.80 8.72
N ARG A 70 23.68 -13.34 9.01
CA ARG A 70 23.38 -12.36 10.06
C ARG A 70 22.07 -12.67 10.78
N GLU A 71 21.88 -12.04 11.94
CA GLU A 71 20.63 -12.18 12.69
C GLU A 71 19.46 -11.45 12.01
N GLU A 72 19.71 -10.22 11.53
CA GLU A 72 18.73 -9.33 10.93
C GLU A 72 19.24 -8.72 9.61
N SER A 73 18.32 -8.47 8.68
CA SER A 73 18.56 -7.72 7.44
C SER A 73 18.60 -6.23 7.73
N ILE A 74 19.53 -5.48 7.12
CA ILE A 74 19.72 -4.06 7.41
C ILE A 74 19.96 -3.20 6.16
N LEU A 75 19.55 -1.94 6.24
CA LEU A 75 19.90 -0.89 5.29
C LEU A 75 21.16 -0.12 5.74
N GLU A 76 22.23 -0.20 4.96
CA GLU A 76 23.42 0.66 5.08
C GLU A 76 23.40 1.82 4.06
N GLU A 77 24.41 2.68 4.08
CA GLU A 77 24.42 3.93 3.30
C GLU A 77 24.30 3.72 1.78
N HIS A 78 24.91 2.65 1.25
CA HIS A 78 24.87 2.28 -0.18
C HIS A 78 24.53 0.81 -0.45
N THR A 79 24.33 0.02 0.60
CA THR A 79 24.17 -1.44 0.50
C THR A 79 22.97 -1.89 1.33
N ILE A 80 22.20 -2.83 0.80
CA ILE A 80 21.19 -3.57 1.55
C ILE A 80 21.78 -4.94 1.84
N ARG A 81 21.92 -5.27 3.13
CA ARG A 81 22.43 -6.58 3.57
C ARG A 81 21.26 -7.42 4.02
N ILE A 82 20.95 -8.44 3.22
CA ILE A 82 19.86 -9.37 3.49
C ILE A 82 20.42 -10.61 4.18
N LYS A 83 19.71 -11.09 5.20
CA LYS A 83 20.00 -12.34 5.87
C LYS A 83 20.00 -13.50 4.88
N SER A 84 21.05 -14.33 4.92
CA SER A 84 21.15 -15.53 4.11
C SER A 84 20.35 -16.71 4.70
N ASN A 85 20.17 -17.77 3.91
CA ASN A 85 19.54 -19.03 4.32
C ASN A 85 18.06 -18.91 4.73
N GLN A 86 17.34 -17.92 4.19
CA GLN A 86 15.90 -17.75 4.37
C GLN A 86 15.12 -18.04 3.09
N GLY A 87 13.81 -18.32 3.23
CA GLY A 87 12.93 -18.58 2.08
C GLY A 87 12.74 -17.34 1.19
N GLU A 88 12.25 -17.54 -0.04
CA GLU A 88 12.03 -16.46 -1.02
C GLU A 88 11.06 -15.39 -0.49
N GLU A 89 9.95 -15.79 0.14
CA GLU A 89 8.97 -14.85 0.72
C GLU A 89 9.55 -14.05 1.89
N GLN A 90 10.37 -14.67 2.74
CA GLN A 90 11.03 -13.95 3.83
C GLN A 90 12.09 -12.98 3.29
N THR A 91 12.83 -13.38 2.25
CA THR A 91 13.78 -12.52 1.54
C THR A 91 13.10 -11.27 0.98
N LEU A 92 11.91 -11.44 0.39
CA LEU A 92 11.09 -10.32 -0.09
C LEU A 92 10.64 -9.41 1.04
N ALA A 93 10.10 -9.99 2.11
CA ALA A 93 9.64 -9.26 3.28
C ALA A 93 10.76 -8.38 3.85
N ASP A 94 11.94 -8.97 4.07
CA ASP A 94 13.13 -8.27 4.56
C ASP A 94 13.57 -7.13 3.63
N LEU A 95 13.58 -7.37 2.31
CA LEU A 95 13.94 -6.34 1.34
C LEU A 95 12.95 -5.18 1.35
N ILE A 96 11.64 -5.45 1.43
CA ILE A 96 10.61 -4.40 1.52
C ILE A 96 10.82 -3.56 2.79
N VAL A 97 11.05 -4.19 3.94
CA VAL A 97 11.31 -3.49 5.21
C VAL A 97 12.56 -2.62 5.08
N CYS A 98 13.67 -3.14 4.56
CA CYS A 98 14.90 -2.37 4.35
C CYS A 98 14.68 -1.16 3.42
N LEU A 99 13.86 -1.31 2.38
CA LEU A 99 13.52 -0.19 1.48
C LEU A 99 12.70 0.90 2.18
N LEU A 100 11.80 0.50 3.09
CA LEU A 100 10.97 1.42 3.87
C LEU A 100 11.77 2.13 4.99
N GLU A 101 12.82 1.51 5.53
CA GLU A 101 13.72 2.14 6.50
C GLU A 101 14.44 3.38 5.94
N LYS A 102 14.66 3.43 4.62
CA LYS A 102 15.20 4.61 3.94
C LYS A 102 14.35 5.86 4.17
N GLU A 103 13.04 5.68 4.37
CA GLU A 103 12.09 6.79 4.53
C GLU A 103 12.09 7.34 5.97
N LYS A 104 12.54 6.56 6.97
CA LYS A 104 12.73 7.00 8.37
C LYS A 104 13.82 6.14 9.04
N ARG A 105 15.04 6.66 9.20
CA ARG A 105 16.06 6.04 10.08
C ARG A 105 15.59 6.16 11.54
N SER A 106 15.00 5.14 12.14
CA SER A 106 14.65 5.19 13.57
C SER A 106 14.33 3.81 14.17
N SER A 107 14.79 3.61 15.41
CA SER A 107 14.49 2.48 16.28
C SER A 107 13.20 2.67 17.12
N GLU A 108 12.29 3.56 16.71
CA GLU A 108 10.99 3.71 17.36
C GLU A 108 10.07 2.53 16.99
N GLU A 109 9.54 1.83 17.99
CA GLU A 109 8.62 0.69 17.81
C GLU A 109 7.45 0.98 16.87
N ILE A 110 6.98 2.23 16.83
CA ILE A 110 5.92 2.68 15.92
C ILE A 110 6.39 2.63 14.47
N ILE A 111 7.59 3.09 14.17
CA ILE A 111 8.13 3.11 12.80
C ILE A 111 8.40 1.67 12.33
N ARG A 112 8.91 0.81 13.21
CA ARG A 112 9.07 -0.62 12.89
C ARG A 112 7.73 -1.26 12.59
N PHE A 113 6.72 -1.05 13.44
CA PHE A 113 5.36 -1.54 13.21
C PHE A 113 4.77 -1.00 11.89
N GLU A 114 5.01 0.27 11.56
CA GLU A 114 4.59 0.86 10.28
C GLU A 114 5.21 0.11 9.10
N ASN A 115 6.53 -0.08 9.11
CA ASN A 115 7.25 -0.72 8.01
C ASN A 115 6.85 -2.19 7.85
N GLU A 116 6.74 -2.94 8.95
CA GLU A 116 6.27 -4.33 8.94
C GLU A 116 4.83 -4.44 8.43
N SER A 117 3.95 -3.50 8.81
CA SER A 117 2.57 -3.46 8.33
C SER A 117 2.48 -3.19 6.84
N ILE A 118 3.27 -2.24 6.31
CA ILE A 118 3.33 -1.98 4.88
C ILE A 118 3.89 -3.20 4.13
N ALA A 119 4.95 -3.82 4.63
CA ALA A 119 5.48 -5.07 4.06
C ALA A 119 4.40 -6.16 4.02
N SER A 120 3.65 -6.34 5.11
CA SER A 120 2.54 -7.29 5.18
C SER A 120 1.43 -7.01 4.16
N ILE A 121 1.11 -5.73 3.94
CA ILE A 121 0.14 -5.31 2.90
C ILE A 121 0.67 -5.68 1.51
N VAL A 122 1.93 -5.37 1.21
CA VAL A 122 2.56 -5.69 -0.08
C VAL A 122 2.55 -7.21 -0.33
N MET A 123 2.95 -8.01 0.67
CA MET A 123 2.90 -9.48 0.58
C MET A 123 1.47 -9.96 0.28
N THR A 124 0.46 -9.37 0.92
CA THR A 124 -0.95 -9.71 0.68
C THR A 124 -1.40 -9.37 -0.74
N VAL A 125 -1.00 -8.20 -1.27
CA VAL A 125 -1.34 -7.77 -2.64
C VAL A 125 -0.80 -8.75 -3.67
N PHE A 126 0.41 -9.27 -3.46
CA PHE A 126 1.02 -10.28 -4.34
C PHE A 126 0.65 -11.73 -4.00
N CYS A 127 -0.33 -11.95 -3.10
CA CYS A 127 -0.78 -13.28 -2.68
C CYS A 127 0.29 -14.16 -1.99
N PHE A 128 1.27 -13.55 -1.31
CA PHE A 128 2.24 -14.24 -0.45
C PHE A 128 1.79 -14.22 1.02
N ASN A 129 2.52 -14.94 1.88
CA ASN A 129 2.20 -14.96 3.30
C ASN A 129 2.51 -13.59 3.95
N PRO A 130 1.53 -12.96 4.64
CA PRO A 130 1.75 -11.71 5.35
C PRO A 130 2.68 -11.89 6.56
N LEU A 131 3.39 -10.84 6.93
CA LEU A 131 4.25 -10.86 8.12
C LEU A 131 3.39 -10.86 9.40
N PRO A 132 3.83 -11.55 10.46
CA PRO A 132 3.22 -11.41 11.78
C PRO A 132 3.48 -10.01 12.33
N LEU A 133 2.43 -9.30 12.73
CA LEU A 133 2.52 -7.93 13.26
C LEU A 133 2.47 -7.90 14.79
N ASN A 134 3.27 -7.02 15.40
CA ASN A 134 3.24 -6.80 16.84
C ASN A 134 2.02 -5.96 17.27
N LEU A 135 0.87 -6.62 17.47
CA LEU A 135 -0.38 -5.96 17.85
C LEU A 135 -0.40 -5.41 19.29
N SER A 136 0.59 -5.77 20.13
CA SER A 136 0.67 -5.25 21.51
C SER A 136 0.85 -3.73 21.53
N LEU A 137 1.57 -3.18 20.54
CA LEU A 137 1.75 -1.75 20.37
C LEU A 137 0.41 -1.02 20.19
N LEU A 138 -0.51 -1.60 19.40
CA LEU A 138 -1.84 -1.01 19.20
C LEU A 138 -2.64 -0.94 20.51
N THR A 139 -2.47 -1.97 21.35
CA THR A 139 -3.11 -2.02 22.68
C THR A 139 -2.54 -0.93 23.60
N GLN A 140 -1.22 -0.75 23.58
CA GLN A 140 -0.55 0.32 24.34
C GLN A 140 -1.00 1.70 23.87
N LEU A 141 -0.97 1.96 22.55
CA LEU A 141 -1.43 3.22 21.96
C LEU A 141 -2.88 3.53 22.35
N ARG A 142 -3.77 2.54 22.29
CA ARG A 142 -5.18 2.69 22.69
C ARG A 142 -5.34 3.14 24.14
N SER A 143 -4.46 2.72 25.05
CA SER A 143 -4.55 3.04 26.48
C SER A 143 -4.10 4.46 26.85
N MET A 144 -3.48 5.19 25.91
CA MET A 144 -3.04 6.56 26.14
C MET A 144 -4.20 7.56 26.15
N ASN A 145 -4.06 8.68 26.87
CA ASN A 145 -5.06 9.76 26.92
C ASN A 145 -5.45 10.30 25.54
N ASN A 146 -4.53 10.28 24.56
CA ASN A 146 -4.77 10.66 23.16
C ASN A 146 -4.72 9.46 22.19
N GLY A 147 -4.92 8.25 22.71
CA GLY A 147 -4.74 7.00 21.98
C GLY A 147 -5.56 6.88 20.70
N LYS A 148 -6.81 7.35 20.72
CA LYS A 148 -7.69 7.37 19.54
C LYS A 148 -7.07 8.19 18.40
N VAL A 149 -6.56 9.38 18.70
CA VAL A 149 -5.95 10.28 17.70
C VAL A 149 -4.66 9.66 17.16
N LYS A 150 -3.83 9.09 18.04
CA LYS A 150 -2.59 8.40 17.63
C LYS A 150 -2.84 7.19 16.74
N LEU A 151 -3.85 6.37 17.05
CA LEU A 151 -4.24 5.23 16.21
C LEU A 151 -4.76 5.70 14.86
N GLN A 152 -5.61 6.74 14.84
CA GLN A 152 -6.07 7.33 13.57
C GLN A 152 -4.89 7.81 12.73
N GLN A 153 -3.94 8.54 13.32
CA GLN A 153 -2.74 9.00 12.63
C GLN A 153 -1.92 7.82 12.08
N LEU A 154 -1.67 6.80 12.90
CA LEU A 154 -0.95 5.59 12.49
C LEU A 154 -1.60 4.92 11.28
N PHE A 155 -2.93 4.69 11.32
CA PHE A 155 -3.62 4.06 10.19
C PHE A 155 -3.66 4.95 8.95
N THR A 156 -3.80 6.27 9.10
CA THR A 156 -3.71 7.21 7.98
C THR A 156 -2.33 7.15 7.33
N ASP A 157 -1.27 7.18 8.13
CA ASP A 157 0.11 7.10 7.64
C ASP A 157 0.39 5.75 6.95
N LEU A 158 -0.10 4.65 7.51
CA LEU A 158 -0.02 3.32 6.91
C LEU A 158 -0.70 3.28 5.53
N ILE A 159 -1.92 3.78 5.41
CA ILE A 159 -2.66 3.81 4.14
C ILE A 159 -1.86 4.60 3.11
N VAL A 160 -1.48 5.84 3.42
CA VAL A 160 -0.78 6.72 2.47
C VAL A 160 0.58 6.14 2.07
N ARG A 161 1.37 5.64 3.02
CA ARG A 161 2.69 5.06 2.72
C ARG A 161 2.59 3.76 1.93
N SER A 162 1.62 2.90 2.24
CA SER A 162 1.36 1.68 1.48
C SER A 162 0.98 1.98 0.03
N ASP A 163 0.08 2.94 -0.20
CA ASP A 163 -0.34 3.35 -1.55
C ASP A 163 0.84 3.91 -2.33
N ASN A 164 1.61 4.82 -1.74
CA ASN A 164 2.82 5.37 -2.35
C ASN A 164 3.85 4.27 -2.70
N PHE A 165 4.05 3.29 -1.82
CA PHE A 165 4.99 2.20 -2.06
C PHE A 165 4.51 1.26 -3.19
N LEU A 166 3.24 0.89 -3.18
CA LEU A 166 2.62 0.07 -4.23
C LEU A 166 2.62 0.79 -5.59
N GLN A 167 2.40 2.10 -5.61
CA GLN A 167 2.52 2.90 -6.84
C GLN A 167 3.94 2.88 -7.42
N LYS A 168 4.97 2.94 -6.56
CA LYS A 168 6.37 2.80 -7.01
C LYS A 168 6.61 1.41 -7.62
N ILE A 169 6.10 0.34 -7.01
CA ILE A 169 6.19 -1.02 -7.56
C ILE A 169 5.47 -1.09 -8.91
N ALA A 170 4.24 -0.59 -8.99
CA ALA A 170 3.46 -0.58 -10.22
C ALA A 170 4.17 0.18 -11.35
N ALA A 171 4.81 1.31 -11.06
CA ALA A 171 5.58 2.07 -12.06
C ALA A 171 6.68 1.19 -12.70
N HIS A 172 7.42 0.42 -11.91
CA HIS A 172 8.47 -0.48 -12.40
C HIS A 172 7.92 -1.77 -13.03
N MET A 173 6.71 -2.21 -12.65
CA MET A 173 6.02 -3.33 -13.31
C MET A 173 5.57 -3.00 -14.74
N TYR A 174 5.15 -1.76 -14.97
CA TYR A 174 4.66 -1.29 -16.27
C TYR A 174 5.69 -0.50 -17.09
N GLU A 175 6.91 -0.34 -16.57
CA GLU A 175 8.06 0.09 -17.36
C GLU A 175 8.28 -0.93 -18.49
N LYS A 176 7.87 -0.55 -19.70
CA LYS A 176 8.14 -1.36 -20.89
C LYS A 176 9.65 -1.49 -21.03
N GLU A 177 10.16 -2.71 -21.03
CA GLU A 177 11.49 -2.97 -21.57
C GLU A 177 11.51 -2.40 -22.99
N THR A 178 12.39 -1.43 -23.24
CA THR A 178 12.67 -1.00 -24.60
C THR A 178 13.37 -2.16 -25.30
N GLU A 179 12.60 -3.06 -25.89
CA GLU A 179 13.14 -3.96 -26.89
C GLU A 179 13.75 -3.08 -27.98
N LEU A 180 15.06 -3.19 -28.14
CA LEU A 180 15.74 -2.70 -29.33
C LEU A 180 15.13 -3.47 -30.51
N VAL A 181 14.09 -2.90 -31.12
CA VAL A 181 13.59 -3.34 -32.41
C VAL A 181 14.82 -3.43 -33.30
N ARG A 182 15.10 -4.65 -33.77
CA ARG A 182 16.22 -4.95 -34.67
C ARG A 182 16.33 -3.81 -35.68
N PRO A 183 17.51 -3.15 -35.83
CA PRO A 183 17.66 -2.06 -36.79
C PRO A 183 17.12 -2.53 -38.14
N THR A 184 16.32 -1.68 -38.80
CA THR A 184 15.80 -2.00 -40.13
C THR A 184 16.99 -2.25 -41.08
N LEU A 185 16.76 -2.99 -42.16
CA LEU A 185 17.80 -3.27 -43.16
C LEU A 185 18.47 -1.97 -43.67
N GLU A 186 17.71 -0.87 -43.75
CA GLU A 186 18.20 0.46 -44.12
C GLU A 186 19.18 1.05 -43.08
N GLU A 187 18.90 0.85 -41.79
CA GLU A 187 19.76 1.28 -40.68
C GLU A 187 21.07 0.47 -40.63
N GLU A 188 21.00 -0.83 -40.95
CA GLU A 188 22.18 -1.70 -41.10
C GLU A 188 23.02 -1.29 -42.32
N ILE A 189 22.40 -1.02 -43.47
CA ILE A 189 23.10 -0.55 -44.68
C ILE A 189 23.76 0.81 -44.45
N ARG A 190 23.13 1.71 -43.68
CA ARG A 190 23.72 3.02 -43.33
C ARG A 190 24.97 2.88 -42.46
N ARG A 191 25.00 1.92 -41.52
CA ARG A 191 26.16 1.68 -40.65
C ARG A 191 27.31 0.95 -41.34
N ALA A 192 27.04 0.23 -42.43
CA ALA A 192 28.03 -0.50 -43.21
C ALA A 192 28.71 0.34 -44.32
N ARG A 193 28.28 1.60 -44.51
CA ARG A 193 28.92 2.58 -45.39
C ARG A 193 29.78 3.54 -44.58
#